data_AF-A0A5M8QCR7-F1
#
_entry.id   AF-A0A5M8QCR7-F1
#
_cell.length_a   1.000
_cell.length_b   1.000
_cell.length_c   1.000
_cell.angle_alpha   90.00
_cell.angle_beta   90.00
_cell.angle_gamma   90.00
#
_symmetry.space_group_name_H-M   'P 1'
#
loop_
_entity.id
_entity.type
_entity.pdbx_description
1 polymer ?
#
loop_
_entity_poly.entity_id
_entity_poly.type
_entity_poly.pdbx_seq_one_letter_code
_entity_poly.pdbx_strand_id
1 'polypeptide(L)'
;MHFPATRQKQKRRKTIQVGTKIGGIKMKVLSTRTHGIMDYLVGLLLIAAPFILDFDRGGAETWVPIIVGAVIILQALMTNFEVGLFKTIPMNMHLTMDYLIGIFLAISPWIFNFHEYVYLPHLVVGIMILIEAAITRVVPTHGAISNRTIHHGHSH
;
A
#
# COMPACT_ATOMS: atom_id res chain seq x y z
N MET A 1 -24.60 58.66 -42.12
CA MET A 1 -23.18 58.43 -41.74
C MET A 1 -22.97 56.95 -41.53
N HIS A 2 -22.01 56.41 -42.26
CA HIS A 2 -21.59 55.02 -42.33
C HIS A 2 -20.50 54.80 -41.28
N PHE A 3 -20.59 53.78 -40.41
CA PHE A 3 -19.39 53.18 -39.80
C PHE A 3 -19.61 51.66 -39.57
N PRO A 4 -18.67 50.80 -39.97
CA PRO A 4 -18.85 49.35 -40.06
C PRO A 4 -18.34 48.60 -38.82
N ALA A 5 -18.67 47.31 -38.79
CA ALA A 5 -18.31 46.33 -37.78
C ALA A 5 -16.79 46.16 -37.54
N THR A 6 -16.41 45.91 -36.29
CA THR A 6 -15.12 45.27 -35.96
C THR A 6 -15.32 44.11 -35.00
N ARG A 7 -15.49 42.93 -35.61
CA ARG A 7 -15.39 41.60 -34.99
C ARG A 7 -13.93 41.36 -34.59
N GLN A 8 -13.57 41.50 -33.32
CA GLN A 8 -12.23 41.16 -32.85
C GLN A 8 -11.98 39.65 -33.02
N LYS A 9 -11.07 39.31 -33.94
CA LYS A 9 -10.52 37.96 -34.13
C LYS A 9 -9.80 37.52 -32.85
N GLN A 10 -10.38 36.57 -32.14
CA GLN A 10 -9.71 35.85 -31.05
C GLN A 10 -8.55 35.03 -31.63
N LYS A 11 -7.34 35.56 -31.45
CA LYS A 11 -6.07 34.98 -31.91
C LYS A 11 -5.82 33.68 -31.13
N ARG A 12 -6.22 32.54 -31.69
CA ARG A 12 -5.90 31.20 -31.16
C ARG A 12 -4.38 31.03 -31.09
N ARG A 13 -3.81 31.20 -29.88
CA ARG A 13 -2.43 30.80 -29.59
C ARG A 13 -2.39 29.26 -29.58
N LYS A 14 -1.93 28.65 -30.66
CA LYS A 14 -1.51 27.24 -30.65
C LYS A 14 -0.17 27.17 -29.92
N THR A 15 -0.21 26.91 -28.63
CA THR A 15 0.97 26.47 -27.88
C THR A 15 1.36 25.11 -28.43
N ILE A 16 2.50 25.04 -29.11
CA ILE A 16 3.12 23.79 -29.56
C ILE A 16 3.53 23.05 -28.28
N GLN A 17 2.78 22.01 -27.91
CA GLN A 17 3.24 21.05 -26.91
C GLN A 17 4.31 20.20 -27.58
N VAL A 18 5.57 20.53 -27.33
CA VAL A 18 6.71 19.67 -27.64
C VAL A 18 6.60 18.47 -26.70
N GLY A 19 6.05 17.37 -27.22
CA GLY A 19 5.93 16.12 -26.50
C GLY A 19 7.31 15.46 -26.36
N THR A 20 7.96 15.66 -25.21
CA THR A 20 9.05 14.77 -24.80
C THR A 20 8.43 13.43 -24.41
N LYS A 21 8.32 12.51 -25.36
CA LYS A 21 8.02 11.10 -25.11
C LYS A 21 9.28 10.46 -24.50
N ILE A 22 9.58 10.78 -23.25
CA ILE A 22 10.53 9.99 -22.48
C ILE A 22 9.77 8.72 -22.11
N GLY A 23 10.22 7.59 -22.65
CA GLY A 23 9.61 6.27 -22.45
C GLY A 23 9.38 6.04 -20.98
N GLY A 24 8.13 6.24 -20.55
CA GLY A 24 7.74 6.04 -19.17
C GLY A 24 7.86 4.57 -18.87
N ILE A 25 8.87 4.18 -18.09
CA ILE A 25 8.69 3.05 -17.20
C ILE A 25 7.48 3.45 -16.35
N LYS A 26 6.30 2.95 -16.72
CA LYS A 26 5.14 2.94 -15.85
C LYS A 26 5.60 2.07 -14.68
N MET A 27 6.17 2.71 -13.65
CA MET A 27 6.43 2.08 -12.37
C MET A 27 5.07 1.53 -11.94
N LYS A 28 4.87 0.23 -12.17
CA LYS A 28 3.63 -0.45 -11.79
C LYS A 28 3.70 -0.52 -10.28
N VAL A 29 3.15 0.51 -9.67
CA VAL A 29 2.94 0.56 -8.24
C VAL A 29 2.09 -0.66 -7.88
N LEU A 30 2.47 -1.33 -6.79
CA LEU A 30 1.78 -2.52 -6.30
C LEU A 30 0.30 -2.20 -6.07
N SER A 31 -0.58 -3.04 -6.62
CA SER A 31 -2.02 -2.89 -6.41
C SER A 31 -2.40 -3.36 -5.01
N THR A 32 -3.43 -2.77 -4.40
CA THR A 32 -3.98 -3.18 -3.10
C THR A 32 -4.37 -4.65 -3.06
N ARG A 33 -4.86 -5.19 -4.18
CA ARG A 33 -5.12 -6.62 -4.34
C ARG A 33 -3.86 -7.47 -4.27
N THR A 34 -2.78 -7.05 -4.93
CA THR A 34 -1.51 -7.78 -4.90
C THR A 34 -0.90 -7.75 -3.50
N HIS A 35 -0.86 -6.57 -2.87
CA HIS A 35 -0.44 -6.39 -1.48
C HIS A 35 -1.18 -7.35 -0.55
N GLY A 36 -2.53 -7.34 -0.57
CA GLY A 36 -3.32 -8.21 0.30
C GLY A 36 -3.10 -9.71 0.06
N ILE A 37 -2.81 -10.16 -1.17
CA ILE A 37 -2.45 -11.56 -1.43
C ILE A 37 -1.09 -11.89 -0.82
N MET A 38 -0.12 -10.97 -0.95
CA MET A 38 1.20 -11.13 -0.36
C MET A 38 1.13 -11.17 1.16
N ASP A 39 0.27 -10.38 1.82
CA ASP A 39 0.07 -10.43 3.27
C ASP A 39 -0.34 -11.82 3.74
N TYR A 40 -1.29 -12.46 3.05
CA TYR A 40 -1.71 -13.82 3.40
C TYR A 40 -0.59 -14.84 3.22
N LEU A 41 0.19 -14.71 2.14
CA LEU A 41 1.32 -15.61 1.87
C LEU A 41 2.44 -15.41 2.89
N VAL A 42 2.85 -14.16 3.13
CA VAL A 42 3.90 -13.79 4.09
C VAL A 42 3.49 -14.18 5.50
N GLY A 43 2.25 -13.89 5.90
CA GLY A 43 1.75 -14.28 7.21
C GLY A 43 1.75 -15.79 7.43
N LEU A 44 1.33 -16.57 6.43
CA LEU A 44 1.37 -18.03 6.51
C LEU A 44 2.80 -18.56 6.53
N LEU A 45 3.69 -18.00 5.70
CA LEU A 45 5.10 -18.37 5.66
C LEU A 45 5.80 -18.06 6.99
N LEU A 46 5.48 -16.93 7.63
CA LEU A 46 6.03 -16.60 8.94
C LEU A 46 5.59 -17.56 10.04
N ILE A 47 4.32 -17.98 10.03
CA ILE A 47 3.82 -19.01 10.95
C ILE A 47 4.53 -20.34 10.71
N ALA A 48 4.77 -20.70 9.45
CA ALA A 48 5.41 -21.96 9.10
C ALA A 48 6.95 -21.94 9.25
N ALA A 49 7.56 -20.76 9.23
CA ALA A 49 9.01 -20.58 9.17
C ALA A 49 9.78 -21.32 10.28
N PRO A 50 9.37 -21.28 11.56
CA PRO A 50 10.09 -21.99 12.63
C PRO A 50 10.20 -23.49 12.37
N PHE A 51 9.14 -24.09 11.82
CA PHE A 51 9.06 -25.52 11.58
C PHE A 51 9.76 -25.95 10.29
N ILE A 52 9.69 -25.12 9.24
CA ILE A 52 10.33 -25.42 7.94
C ILE A 52 11.85 -25.21 8.01
N LEU A 53 12.29 -24.22 8.79
CA LEU A 53 13.70 -23.85 8.94
C LEU A 53 14.34 -24.39 10.23
N ASP A 54 13.63 -25.24 10.98
CA ASP A 54 14.12 -25.97 12.16
C ASP A 54 14.70 -25.06 13.26
N PHE A 55 13.99 -23.96 13.58
CA PHE A 55 14.35 -23.05 14.66
C PHE A 55 13.32 -22.95 15.80
N ASP A 56 12.36 -23.87 15.86
CA ASP A 56 11.28 -23.93 16.84
C ASP A 56 11.72 -24.45 18.23
N ARG A 57 12.63 -23.74 18.91
CA ARG A 57 13.10 -24.09 20.27
C ARG A 57 12.15 -23.63 21.40
N GLY A 58 11.04 -23.00 21.05
CA GLY A 58 10.02 -22.54 22.00
C GLY A 58 10.30 -21.17 22.63
N GLY A 59 11.39 -20.50 22.25
CA GLY A 59 11.73 -19.14 22.68
C GLY A 59 11.13 -18.05 21.79
N ALA A 60 11.65 -16.83 21.95
CA ALA A 60 11.22 -15.67 21.18
C ALA A 60 11.48 -15.85 19.67
N GLU A 61 12.57 -16.51 19.32
CA GLU A 61 12.88 -16.89 17.94
C GLU A 61 11.76 -17.69 17.27
N THR A 62 11.02 -18.49 18.04
CA THR A 62 9.88 -19.30 17.55
C THR A 62 8.60 -18.49 17.53
N TRP A 63 8.28 -17.81 18.63
CA TRP A 63 6.96 -17.20 18.82
C TRP A 63 6.81 -15.83 18.15
N VAL A 64 7.88 -15.05 18.02
CA VAL A 64 7.83 -13.75 17.31
C VAL A 64 7.29 -13.88 15.89
N PRO A 65 7.83 -14.73 15.00
CA PRO A 65 7.36 -14.83 13.63
C PRO A 65 5.96 -15.44 13.56
N ILE A 66 5.61 -16.38 14.44
CA ILE A 66 4.25 -16.95 14.52
C ILE A 66 3.22 -15.86 14.86
N ILE A 67 3.47 -15.09 15.92
CA ILE A 67 2.54 -14.05 16.36
C ILE A 67 2.45 -12.94 15.31
N VAL A 68 3.58 -12.50 14.77
CA VAL A 68 3.59 -11.48 13.71
C VAL A 68 2.84 -11.97 12.46
N GLY A 69 3.06 -13.22 12.04
CA GLY A 69 2.34 -13.80 10.90
C GLY A 69 0.83 -13.87 11.14
N ALA A 70 0.40 -14.24 12.35
CA ALA A 70 -1.01 -14.23 12.72
C ALA A 70 -1.62 -12.81 12.72
N VAL A 71 -0.87 -11.81 13.22
CA VAL A 71 -1.28 -10.41 13.21
C VAL A 71 -1.42 -9.88 11.78
N ILE A 72 -0.49 -10.20 10.87
CA ILE A 72 -0.56 -9.80 9.46
C ILE A 72 -1.82 -10.38 8.80
N ILE A 73 -2.11 -11.67 8.99
CA ILE A 73 -3.32 -12.31 8.45
C ILE A 73 -4.58 -11.65 9.00
N LEU A 74 -4.63 -11.42 10.31
CA LEU A 74 -5.78 -10.78 10.96
C LEU A 74 -5.99 -9.36 10.41
N GLN A 75 -4.91 -8.60 10.26
CA GLN A 75 -4.95 -7.26 9.70
C GLN A 75 -5.48 -7.29 8.25
N ALA A 76 -4.97 -8.19 7.41
CA ALA A 76 -5.44 -8.37 6.04
C ALA A 76 -6.95 -8.72 5.98
N LEU A 77 -7.42 -9.64 6.83
CA LEU A 77 -8.85 -9.98 6.95
C LEU A 77 -9.72 -8.78 7.30
N MET A 78 -9.20 -7.89 8.15
CA MET A 78 -9.92 -6.70 8.61
C MET A 78 -9.80 -5.52 7.64
N THR A 79 -8.96 -5.57 6.62
CA THR A 79 -8.64 -4.40 5.77
C THR A 79 -9.67 -4.15 4.68
N ASN A 80 -9.99 -2.88 4.44
CA ASN A 80 -10.93 -2.43 3.42
C ASN A 80 -10.28 -2.36 2.03
N PHE A 81 -10.04 -3.54 1.45
CA PHE A 81 -9.52 -3.74 0.10
C PHE A 81 -10.22 -4.94 -0.59
N GLU A 82 -9.76 -5.33 -1.77
CA GLU A 82 -10.42 -6.32 -2.62
C GLU A 82 -10.47 -7.73 -2.01
N VAL A 83 -9.45 -8.12 -1.25
CA VAL A 83 -9.30 -9.47 -0.67
C VAL A 83 -9.65 -9.54 0.81
N GLY A 84 -10.15 -8.44 1.39
CA GLY A 84 -10.48 -8.33 2.81
C GLY A 84 -11.89 -8.80 3.11
N LEU A 85 -12.06 -9.43 4.27
CA LEU A 85 -13.32 -10.06 4.66
C LEU A 85 -14.24 -9.11 5.42
N PHE A 86 -13.72 -8.43 6.45
CA PHE A 86 -14.52 -7.59 7.35
C PHE A 86 -14.48 -6.10 7.00
N LYS A 87 -13.46 -5.64 6.27
CA LYS A 87 -13.33 -4.29 5.70
C LYS A 87 -13.50 -3.14 6.72
N THR A 88 -13.02 -3.33 7.94
CA THR A 88 -13.09 -2.36 9.04
C THR A 88 -11.90 -1.41 9.09
N ILE A 89 -10.71 -1.84 8.68
CA ILE A 89 -9.46 -1.05 8.73
C ILE A 89 -9.22 -0.37 7.38
N PRO A 90 -9.04 0.97 7.31
CA PRO A 90 -8.70 1.64 6.06
C PRO A 90 -7.27 1.29 5.61
N MET A 91 -7.03 1.21 4.30
CA MET A 91 -5.72 0.85 3.73
C MET A 91 -4.57 1.73 4.26
N ASN A 92 -4.81 3.02 4.55
CA ASN A 92 -3.81 3.91 5.12
C ASN A 92 -3.30 3.44 6.50
N MET A 93 -4.23 2.92 7.32
CA MET A 93 -3.92 2.40 8.64
C MET A 93 -3.21 1.05 8.53
N HIS A 94 -3.64 0.19 7.60
CA HIS A 94 -2.97 -1.06 7.28
C HIS A 94 -1.49 -0.81 6.93
N LEU A 95 -1.21 0.06 5.96
CA LEU A 95 0.18 0.38 5.56
C LEU A 95 1.00 0.97 6.71
N THR A 96 0.40 1.81 7.56
CA THR A 96 1.09 2.32 8.76
C THR A 96 1.49 1.18 9.69
N MET A 97 0.59 0.21 9.90
CA MET A 97 0.87 -0.95 10.73
C MET A 97 1.92 -1.87 10.09
N ASP A 98 1.92 -2.03 8.76
CA ASP A 98 2.98 -2.78 8.05
C ASP A 98 4.36 -2.18 8.29
N TYR A 99 4.48 -0.84 8.27
CA TYR A 99 5.74 -0.19 8.63
C TYR A 99 6.20 -0.54 10.04
N LEU A 100 5.29 -0.52 11.00
CA LEU A 100 5.61 -0.84 12.40
C LEU A 100 5.98 -2.32 12.55
N ILE A 101 5.22 -3.21 11.92
CA ILE A 101 5.45 -4.66 11.93
C ILE A 101 6.78 -5.00 11.27
N GLY A 102 7.07 -4.41 10.10
CA GLY A 102 8.31 -4.64 9.37
C GLY A 102 9.54 -4.20 10.17
N ILE A 103 9.50 -3.01 10.79
CA ILE A 103 10.57 -2.54 11.67
C ILE A 103 10.72 -3.45 12.88
N PHE A 104 9.62 -3.78 13.56
CA PHE A 104 9.63 -4.62 14.74
C PHE A 104 10.21 -6.00 14.42
N LEU A 105 9.73 -6.65 13.37
CA LEU A 105 10.20 -7.97 12.96
C LEU A 105 11.68 -7.92 12.59
N ALA A 106 12.11 -6.90 11.84
CA ALA A 106 13.50 -6.74 11.43
C ALA A 106 14.46 -6.58 12.62
N ILE A 107 14.04 -5.87 13.68
CA ILE A 107 14.90 -5.60 14.84
C ILE A 107 14.72 -6.67 15.95
N SER A 108 13.67 -7.49 15.88
CA SER A 108 13.34 -8.49 16.90
C SER A 108 14.50 -9.43 17.32
N PRO A 109 15.41 -9.89 16.43
CA PRO A 109 16.52 -10.76 16.86
C PRO A 109 17.44 -10.12 17.90
N TRP A 110 17.62 -8.80 17.82
CA TRP A 110 18.44 -8.04 18.76
C TRP A 110 17.68 -7.66 20.03
N ILE A 111 16.39 -7.32 19.91
CA ILE A 111 15.54 -6.99 21.07
C ILE A 111 15.40 -8.18 22.02
N PHE A 112 15.22 -9.38 21.48
CA PHE A 112 15.01 -10.60 22.26
C PHE A 112 16.27 -11.47 22.40
N ASN A 113 17.43 -10.97 21.96
CA ASN A 113 18.73 -11.60 22.12
C ASN A 113 18.86 -13.02 21.50
N PHE A 114 18.22 -13.25 20.35
CA PHE A 114 18.38 -14.51 19.58
C PHE A 114 19.14 -14.31 18.25
N HIS A 115 19.73 -13.13 18.04
CA HIS A 115 20.44 -12.79 16.81
C HIS A 115 21.64 -13.69 16.48
N GLU A 116 22.34 -14.24 17.48
CA GLU A 116 23.45 -15.19 17.26
C GLU A 116 22.96 -16.56 16.76
N TYR A 117 21.67 -16.85 16.93
CA TYR A 117 21.06 -18.09 16.52
C TYR A 117 20.35 -17.97 15.17
N VAL A 118 19.35 -17.10 15.06
CA VAL A 118 18.50 -17.01 13.85
C VAL A 118 17.94 -15.60 13.63
N TYR A 119 18.74 -14.73 13.01
CA TYR A 119 18.29 -13.38 12.66
C TYR A 119 17.76 -13.25 11.23
N LEU A 120 18.24 -14.10 10.31
CA LEU A 120 18.09 -13.86 8.87
C LEU A 120 16.64 -13.86 8.37
N PRO A 121 15.78 -14.86 8.72
CA PRO A 121 14.38 -14.85 8.28
C PRO A 121 13.62 -13.63 8.79
N HIS A 122 13.86 -13.23 10.04
CA HIS A 122 13.24 -12.07 10.68
C HIS A 122 13.65 -10.76 9.99
N LEU A 123 14.96 -10.57 9.78
CA LEU A 123 15.49 -9.38 9.14
C LEU A 123 15.02 -9.24 7.69
N VAL A 124 15.16 -10.31 6.89
CA VAL A 124 14.82 -10.29 5.47
C VAL A 124 13.33 -10.06 5.27
N VAL A 125 12.48 -10.81 5.97
CA VAL A 125 11.02 -10.62 5.85
C VAL A 125 10.59 -9.26 6.39
N GLY A 126 11.16 -8.78 7.49
CA GLY A 126 10.90 -7.44 8.00
C GLY A 126 11.22 -6.35 6.97
N ILE A 127 12.38 -6.44 6.30
CA ILE A 127 12.75 -5.51 5.22
C ILE A 127 11.79 -5.64 4.02
N MET A 128 11.39 -6.85 3.64
CA MET A 128 10.44 -7.05 2.54
C MET A 128 9.10 -6.38 2.83
N ILE A 129 8.56 -6.53 4.04
CA ILE A 129 7.33 -5.87 4.47
C ILE A 129 7.46 -4.34 4.37
N LEU A 130 8.61 -3.77 4.77
CA LEU A 130 8.86 -2.33 4.66
C LEU A 130 8.89 -1.85 3.22
N ILE A 131 9.54 -2.61 2.34
CA ILE A 131 9.59 -2.29 0.91
C ILE A 131 8.18 -2.36 0.33
N GLU A 132 7.41 -3.39 0.67
CA GLU A 132 6.05 -3.58 0.21
C GLU A 132 5.14 -2.41 0.63
N ALA A 133 5.17 -2.03 1.91
CA ALA A 133 4.43 -0.88 2.42
C ALA A 133 4.81 0.44 1.73
N ALA A 134 6.09 0.60 1.36
CA ALA A 134 6.59 1.80 0.68
C ALA A 134 6.20 1.92 -0.79
N ILE A 135 6.05 0.79 -1.49
CA ILE A 135 5.76 0.78 -2.92
C ILE A 135 4.26 0.63 -3.24
N THR A 136 3.41 0.38 -2.25
CA THR A 136 1.96 0.23 -2.43
C THR A 136 1.24 1.57 -2.49
N ARG A 137 0.37 1.75 -3.50
CA ARG A 137 -0.56 2.90 -3.52
C ARG A 137 -1.83 2.52 -2.79
N VAL A 138 -2.27 3.44 -1.95
CA VAL A 138 -3.65 3.50 -1.48
C VAL A 138 -4.56 3.73 -2.68
N VAL A 139 -5.36 2.73 -3.04
CA VAL A 139 -6.51 2.92 -3.92
C VAL A 139 -7.75 3.05 -3.03
N PRO A 140 -8.41 4.22 -2.95
CA PRO A 140 -9.63 4.35 -2.18
C PRO A 140 -10.75 3.55 -2.85
N THR A 141 -11.25 2.51 -2.18
CA THR A 141 -12.32 1.64 -2.72
C THR A 141 -13.71 2.31 -2.71
N HIS A 142 -13.87 3.49 -2.11
CA HIS A 142 -15.16 4.19 -2.07
C HIS A 142 -15.01 5.66 -2.50
N GLY A 143 -15.78 6.02 -3.54
CA GLY A 143 -15.72 7.31 -4.20
C GLY A 143 -15.99 8.46 -3.25
N ALA A 144 -15.11 9.46 -3.31
CA ALA A 144 -15.50 10.82 -2.99
C ALA A 144 -16.64 11.20 -3.95
N ILE A 145 -17.89 11.01 -3.52
CA ILE A 145 -19.01 11.76 -4.06
C ILE A 145 -18.74 13.22 -3.65
N SER A 146 -17.92 13.90 -4.45
CA SER A 146 -17.88 15.35 -4.48
C SER A 146 -19.29 15.76 -4.87
N ASN A 147 -20.04 16.21 -3.88
CA ASN A 147 -21.37 16.74 -3.99
C ASN A 147 -21.27 17.99 -4.89
N ARG A 148 -21.32 17.78 -6.20
CA ARG A 148 -21.33 18.85 -7.20
C ARG A 148 -22.69 19.51 -7.05
N THR A 149 -22.66 20.66 -6.39
CA THR A 149 -23.73 21.63 -6.20
C THR A 149 -24.81 21.50 -7.28
N ILE A 150 -26.01 21.03 -6.90
CA ILE A 150 -27.21 21.22 -7.72
C ILE A 150 -27.49 22.72 -7.71
N HIS A 151 -26.94 23.40 -8.72
CA HIS A 151 -27.37 24.75 -9.08
C HIS A 151 -28.71 24.60 -9.81
N HIS A 152 -29.82 24.61 -9.07
CA HIS A 152 -31.12 24.90 -9.66
C HIS A 152 -31.18 26.39 -9.98
N GLY A 153 -30.64 26.76 -11.14
CA GLY A 153 -31.06 27.97 -11.84
C GLY A 153 -32.27 27.61 -12.68
N HIS A 154 -33.48 27.86 -12.17
CA HIS A 154 -34.65 28.05 -13.01
C HIS A 154 -35.05 29.52 -12.92
N SER A 155 -34.55 30.28 -13.89
CA SER A 155 -35.21 31.46 -14.41
C SER A 155 -36.30 30.97 -15.38
N HIS A 156 -37.55 31.28 -15.12
CA HIS A 156 -38.55 31.80 -16.07
C HIS A 156 -39.86 32.07 -15.33
#